data_AF-A0A9N9QX05-F1
#
_entry.id   AF-A0A9N9QX05-F1
#
_cell.length_a   1.000
_cell.length_b   1.000
_cell.length_c   1.000
_cell.angle_alpha   90.00
_cell.angle_beta   90.00
_cell.angle_gamma   90.00
#
_symmetry.space_group_name_H-M   'P 1'
#
loop_
_entity.id
_entity.type
_entity.pdbx_description
1 polymer ?
#
loop_
_entity_poly.entity_id
_entity_poly.type
_entity_poly.pdbx_seq_one_letter_code
_entity_poly.pdbx_strand_id
1 'polypeptide(L)'
;MPKLAIVKLSGNPWHCDCHVLYISAWVRLNEMKIWDYSPTCSSPWFLEGHFLKKLKFPELCAGQWASMVNLSPRLPIQQLLALNVSVNRKPQDSMEQNHDVTTVDTWH
;
A
#
# COMPACT_ATOMS: atom_id res chain seq x y z
N MET A 1 12.00 -12.65 -12.80
CA MET A 1 11.56 -13.19 -14.11
C MET A 1 12.51 -12.75 -15.22
N PRO A 2 13.69 -13.39 -15.37
CA PRO A 2 14.71 -12.92 -16.32
C PRO A 2 14.36 -13.20 -17.79
N LYS A 3 13.50 -14.19 -18.08
CA LYS A 3 13.10 -14.57 -19.45
C LYS A 3 11.89 -13.80 -19.99
N LEU A 4 11.25 -12.94 -19.20
CA LEU A 4 10.08 -12.18 -19.65
C LEU A 4 10.54 -10.98 -20.48
N ALA A 5 10.22 -11.00 -21.77
CA ALA A 5 10.58 -9.95 -22.73
C ALA A 5 9.52 -8.84 -22.81
N ILE A 6 8.25 -9.22 -22.96
CA ILE A 6 7.14 -8.31 -23.26
C ILE A 6 5.90 -8.76 -22.48
N VAL A 7 5.12 -7.79 -21.99
CA VAL A 7 3.82 -8.02 -21.35
C VAL A 7 2.80 -6.99 -21.85
N LYS A 8 1.53 -7.40 -21.92
CA LYS A 8 0.39 -6.54 -22.21
C LYS A 8 -0.47 -6.43 -20.95
N LEU A 9 -0.70 -5.22 -20.44
CA LEU A 9 -1.43 -4.99 -19.19
C LEU A 9 -2.64 -4.04 -19.33
N SER A 10 -2.83 -3.40 -20.48
CA SER A 10 -4.01 -2.58 -20.78
C SER A 10 -5.28 -3.44 -20.90
N GLY A 11 -6.44 -2.81 -20.67
CA GLY A 11 -7.75 -3.48 -20.73
C GLY A 11 -8.13 -4.28 -19.49
N ASN A 12 -7.24 -4.38 -18.50
CA ASN A 12 -7.58 -4.99 -17.20
C ASN A 12 -8.24 -3.95 -16.29
N PRO A 13 -9.32 -4.32 -15.57
CA PRO A 13 -10.00 -3.42 -14.63
C PRO A 13 -9.23 -3.33 -13.31
N TRP A 14 -8.11 -2.62 -13.31
CA TRP A 14 -7.22 -2.56 -12.14
C TRP A 14 -7.91 -1.92 -10.94
N HIS A 15 -8.09 -2.70 -9.87
CA HIS A 15 -8.50 -2.19 -8.56
C HIS A 15 -7.25 -1.72 -7.80
N CYS A 16 -7.14 -0.42 -7.57
CA CYS A 16 -5.97 0.22 -7.00
C CYS A 16 -6.09 0.36 -5.49
N ASP A 17 -5.77 -0.73 -4.82
CA ASP A 17 -5.66 -0.85 -3.37
C ASP A 17 -4.27 -1.41 -2.98
N CYS A 18 -4.10 -1.82 -1.74
CA CYS A 18 -2.79 -2.31 -1.30
C CYS A 18 -2.35 -3.62 -1.99
N HIS A 19 -3.28 -4.42 -2.49
CA HIS A 19 -2.95 -5.66 -3.19
C HIS A 19 -2.29 -5.39 -4.54
N VAL A 20 -2.57 -4.24 -5.17
CA VAL A 20 -1.95 -3.86 -6.45
C VAL A 20 -0.54 -3.28 -6.30
N LEU A 21 -0.07 -3.04 -5.07
CA LEU A 21 1.21 -2.36 -4.81
C LEU A 21 2.40 -3.05 -5.49
N TYR A 22 2.44 -4.38 -5.48
CA TYR A 22 3.53 -5.12 -6.11
C TYR A 22 3.52 -4.94 -7.64
N ILE A 23 2.34 -4.85 -8.25
CA ILE A 23 2.18 -4.62 -9.69
C ILE A 23 2.59 -3.20 -10.03
N SER A 24 2.14 -2.20 -9.26
CA SER A 24 2.60 -0.82 -9.42
C SER A 24 4.13 -0.72 -9.42
N ALA A 25 4.78 -1.32 -8.42
CA ALA A 25 6.23 -1.34 -8.31
C ALA A 25 6.88 -2.07 -9.49
N TRP A 26 6.31 -3.20 -9.92
CA TRP A 26 6.81 -3.96 -11.05
C TRP A 26 6.71 -3.18 -12.36
N VAL A 27 5.57 -2.55 -12.65
CA VAL A 27 5.36 -1.73 -13.86
C VAL A 27 6.35 -0.58 -13.88
N ARG A 28 6.55 0.12 -12.76
CA ARG A 28 7.54 1.22 -12.65
C ARG A 28 8.97 0.75 -12.93
N LEU A 29 9.35 -0.45 -12.52
CA LEU A 29 10.69 -0.99 -12.75
C LEU A 29 10.87 -1.62 -14.13
N ASN A 30 9.78 -1.94 -14.84
CA ASN A 30 9.79 -2.71 -16.08
C ASN A 30 9.04 -1.98 -17.20
N GLU A 31 9.02 -0.64 -17.21
CA GLU A 31 8.27 0.16 -18.19
C GLU A 31 8.58 -0.24 -19.63
N MET A 32 9.85 -0.56 -19.93
CA MET A 32 10.31 -0.99 -21.27
C MET A 32 9.75 -2.35 -21.71
N LYS A 33 9.19 -3.13 -20.79
CA LYS A 33 8.57 -4.44 -21.08
C LYS A 33 7.07 -4.33 -21.34
N ILE A 34 6.47 -3.17 -21.10
CA ILE A 34 5.05 -2.93 -21.37
C ILE A 34 4.91 -2.67 -22.88
N TRP A 35 4.26 -3.60 -23.57
CA TRP A 35 4.07 -3.50 -25.03
C TRP A 35 3.13 -2.38 -25.44
N ASP A 36 2.14 -2.14 -24.59
CA ASP A 36 0.97 -1.34 -24.84
C ASP A 36 0.99 -0.03 -24.02
N TYR A 37 -0.19 0.55 -23.78
CA TYR A 37 -0.30 1.73 -22.94
C TYR A 37 -0.05 1.40 -21.47
N SER A 38 0.54 2.36 -20.76
CA SER A 38 0.74 2.25 -19.32
C SER A 38 -0.61 1.97 -18.63
N PRO A 39 -0.72 0.90 -17.82
CA PRO A 39 -1.99 0.53 -17.22
C PRO A 39 -2.45 1.59 -16.21
N THR A 40 -3.76 1.80 -16.15
CA THR A 40 -4.44 2.77 -15.28
C THR A 40 -5.43 2.06 -14.36
N CYS A 41 -5.74 2.69 -13.24
CA CYS A 41 -6.76 2.22 -12.31
C CYS A 41 -8.15 2.38 -12.92
N SER A 42 -8.99 1.37 -12.71
CA SER A 42 -10.43 1.42 -13.01
C SER A 42 -11.27 1.60 -11.74
N SER A 43 -10.68 1.39 -10.58
CA SER A 43 -11.30 1.63 -9.27
C SER A 43 -10.20 1.73 -8.19
N PRO A 44 -10.48 2.24 -6.99
CA PRO A 44 -11.71 2.97 -6.60
C PRO A 44 -11.86 4.28 -7.38
N TRP A 45 -13.05 4.89 -7.34
CA TRP A 45 -13.41 6.07 -8.15
C TRP A 45 -12.43 7.24 -8.00
N PHE A 46 -11.89 7.45 -6.80
CA PHE A 46 -10.93 8.53 -6.53
C PHE A 46 -9.51 8.27 -7.07
N LEU A 47 -9.22 7.05 -7.55
CA LEU A 47 -7.99 6.70 -8.25
C LEU A 47 -8.23 6.38 -9.72
N GLU A 48 -9.47 6.43 -10.20
CA GLU A 48 -9.80 6.09 -11.58
C GLU A 48 -8.98 6.94 -12.58
N GLY A 49 -8.42 6.28 -13.59
CA GLY A 49 -7.55 6.91 -14.59
C GLY A 49 -6.12 7.19 -14.13
N HIS A 50 -5.79 7.03 -12.84
CA HIS A 50 -4.40 7.17 -12.38
C HIS A 50 -3.52 6.05 -12.92
N PHE A 51 -2.32 6.39 -13.38
CA PHE A 51 -1.34 5.41 -13.83
C PHE A 51 -0.82 4.56 -12.68
N LEU A 52 -0.89 3.24 -12.82
CA LEU A 52 -0.41 2.29 -11.82
C LEU A 52 1.04 2.57 -11.37
N LYS A 53 1.94 2.86 -12.32
CA LYS A 53 3.35 3.15 -12.03
C LYS A 53 3.60 4.36 -11.12
N LYS A 54 2.64 5.30 -11.06
CA LYS A 54 2.74 6.52 -10.26
C LYS A 54 2.31 6.32 -8.81
N LEU A 55 1.45 5.33 -8.55
CA LEU A 55 0.92 5.06 -7.22
C LEU A 55 1.96 4.32 -6.36
N LYS A 56 2.12 4.74 -5.12
CA LYS A 56 3.06 4.15 -4.16
C LYS A 56 2.28 3.69 -2.92
N PHE A 57 3.02 3.31 -1.89
CA PHE A 57 2.43 2.84 -0.64
C PHE A 57 1.42 3.84 -0.02
N PRO A 58 1.70 5.16 0.07
CA PRO A 58 0.76 6.09 0.70
C PRO A 58 -0.59 6.16 -0.02
N GLU A 59 -0.61 6.06 -1.35
CA GLU A 59 -1.84 6.15 -2.14
C GLU A 59 -2.63 4.82 -2.12
N LEU A 60 -1.94 3.68 -2.12
CA LEU A 60 -2.56 2.36 -2.25
C LEU A 60 -2.91 1.71 -0.90
N CYS A 61 -2.13 1.99 0.14
CA CYS A 61 -2.18 1.30 1.43
C CYS A 61 -2.45 2.26 2.61
N ALA A 62 -3.04 3.43 2.35
CA ALA A 62 -3.45 4.36 3.40
C ALA A 62 -4.27 3.63 4.48
N GLY A 63 -3.96 3.85 5.76
CA GLY A 63 -4.61 3.16 6.87
C GLY A 63 -4.13 1.73 7.15
N GLN A 64 -3.48 1.04 6.20
CA GLN A 64 -2.87 -0.28 6.46
C GLN A 64 -1.56 -0.22 7.26
N TRP A 65 -0.99 0.98 7.42
CA TRP A 65 0.06 1.21 8.42
C TRP A 65 -0.44 0.81 9.83
N ALA A 66 -1.74 0.97 10.12
CA ALA A 66 -2.32 0.60 11.41
C ALA A 66 -2.36 -0.93 11.61
N SER A 67 -2.53 -1.70 10.53
CA SER A 67 -2.32 -3.14 10.59
C SER A 67 -0.84 -3.49 10.80
N MET A 68 0.11 -2.65 10.36
CA MET A 68 1.53 -2.84 10.62
C MET A 68 2.00 -2.35 12.01
N VAL A 69 1.21 -1.55 12.73
CA VAL A 69 1.60 -1.13 14.11
C VAL A 69 1.45 -2.24 15.13
N ASN A 70 0.61 -3.24 14.86
CA ASN A 70 0.41 -4.42 15.70
C ASN A 70 0.97 -5.71 15.10
N LEU A 71 1.62 -5.65 13.94
CA LEU A 71 2.38 -6.78 13.42
C LEU A 71 3.78 -6.74 14.03
N SER A 72 4.07 -7.69 14.90
CA SER A 72 5.46 -7.99 15.27
C SER A 72 6.23 -8.28 13.97
N PRO A 73 7.42 -7.71 13.77
CA PRO A 73 8.21 -8.02 12.58
C PRO A 73 8.42 -9.54 12.53
N ARG A 74 8.13 -10.15 11.37
CA ARG A 74 8.29 -11.60 11.14
C ARG A 74 9.74 -12.08 11.30
N LEU A 75 10.68 -11.14 11.28
CA LEU A 75 12.10 -11.39 11.54
C LEU A 75 12.44 -11.00 12.99
N PRO A 76 13.18 -11.84 13.73
CA PRO A 76 13.76 -11.46 15.00
C PRO A 76 14.57 -10.16 14.85
N ILE A 77 14.50 -9.27 15.84
CA ILE A 77 15.21 -7.97 15.82
C ILE A 77 16.71 -8.15 15.55
N GLN A 78 17.30 -9.23 16.05
CA GLN A 78 18.71 -9.59 15.82
C GLN A 78 19.04 -9.74 14.33
N GLN A 79 18.11 -10.30 13.54
CA GLN A 79 18.28 -10.49 12.11
C GLN A 79 18.22 -9.16 11.34
N LEU A 80 17.44 -8.19 11.83
CA LEU A 80 17.31 -6.86 11.21
C LEU A 80 18.58 -6.03 11.42
N LEU A 81 19.22 -6.15 12.58
CA LEU A 81 20.50 -5.51 12.88
C LEU A 81 21.61 -6.04 11.97
N ALA A 82 21.65 -7.35 11.74
CA ALA A 82 22.62 -7.97 10.83
C ALA A 82 22.46 -7.52 9.36
N LEU A 83 21.30 -7.00 8.99
CA LEU A 83 20.99 -6.52 7.64
C LEU A 83 21.10 -4.99 7.50
N ASN A 84 21.58 -4.28 8.52
CA ASN A 84 21.64 -2.80 8.58
C ASN A 84 20.30 -2.12 8.27
N VAL A 85 19.18 -2.77 8.60
CA VAL A 85 17.85 -2.19 8.42
C VAL A 85 17.48 -1.37 9.65
N SER A 86 17.33 -0.06 9.48
CA SER A 86 16.82 0.81 10.55
C SER A 86 15.31 0.65 10.68
N VAL A 87 14.86 0.21 11.86
CA VAL A 87 13.43 0.12 12.19
C VAL A 87 13.02 1.43 12.85
N ASN A 88 12.23 2.25 12.16
CA ASN A 88 11.56 3.39 12.78
C ASN A 88 10.47 2.88 13.72
N ARG A 89 10.79 2.65 14.99
CA ARG A 89 9.76 2.52 16.03
C ARG A 89 9.22 3.92 16.31
N LYS A 90 7.94 4.16 16.04
CA LYS A 90 7.26 5.33 16.61
C LYS A 90 7.17 5.12 18.13
N PRO A 91 7.58 6.07 18.98
CA PRO A 91 7.41 5.96 20.43
C PRO A 91 5.93 5.78 20.77
N GLN A 92 5.66 4.86 21.68
CA GLN A 92 4.32 4.45 22.09
C GLN A 92 3.76 5.36 23.20
N ASP A 93 3.87 6.68 23.02
CA ASP A 93 3.22 7.68 23.87
C ASP A 93 2.46 8.65 22.96
N SER A 94 1.21 8.95 23.32
CA SER A 94 0.18 9.76 22.63
C SER A 94 -0.80 9.02 21.71
N MET A 95 -1.63 8.16 22.28
CA MET A 95 -3.08 8.13 21.98
C MET A 95 -3.84 7.78 23.26
N GLU A 96 -3.92 8.72 24.20
CA GLU A 96 -5.04 8.78 25.13
C GLU A 96 -5.96 9.94 24.69
N GLN A 97 -7.23 9.60 24.50
CA GLN A 97 -8.42 10.45 24.44
C GLN A 97 -8.68 11.26 23.16
N ASN A 98 -9.58 10.74 22.31
CA ASN A 98 -10.97 11.23 22.27
C ASN A 98 -11.77 10.54 21.15
N HIS A 99 -12.39 9.41 21.47
CA HIS A 99 -13.63 8.97 20.83
C HIS A 99 -14.49 8.36 21.93
N ASP A 100 -15.25 9.21 22.62
CA ASP A 100 -16.40 8.75 23.38
C ASP A 100 -17.56 8.60 22.38
N VAL A 101 -17.84 7.34 22.02
CA VAL A 101 -19.16 6.94 21.55
C VAL A 101 -19.71 6.02 22.63
N THR A 102 -20.44 6.59 23.58
CA THR A 102 -21.50 5.87 24.28
C THR A 102 -22.77 6.71 24.34
N THR A 103 -23.82 6.12 23.78
CA THR A 103 -25.24 6.47 23.80
C THR A 103 -25.79 6.75 25.19
N VAL A 104 -26.77 7.67 25.32
CA VAL A 104 -28.07 7.48 26.01
C VAL A 104 -28.96 8.73 25.81
N ASP A 105 -30.20 8.47 25.37
CA ASP A 105 -31.33 9.40 25.34
C ASP A 105 -31.72 9.88 26.76
N THR A 106 -32.03 11.17 26.93
CA THR A 106 -33.06 11.59 27.90
C THR A 106 -33.69 12.91 27.47
N TRP A 107 -35.00 12.83 27.23
CA TRP A 107 -35.96 13.92 27.10
C TRP A 107 -36.00 14.81 28.35
N HIS A 108 -35.97 16.14 28.17
CA HIS A 108 -36.86 17.16 28.75
C HIS A 108 -36.45 18.55 28.24
#